data_AF-A0A316GNW8-F1
#
_entry.id   AF-A0A316GNW8-F1
#
_cell.length_a   1.000
_cell.length_b   1.000
_cell.length_c   1.000
_cell.angle_alpha   90.00
_cell.angle_beta   90.00
_cell.angle_gamma   90.00
#
_symmetry.space_group_name_H-M   'P 1'
#
loop_
_entity.id
_entity.type
_entity.pdbx_description
1 polymer ?
#
loop_
_entity_poly.entity_id
_entity_poly.type
_entity_poly.pdbx_seq_one_letter_code
_entity_poly.pdbx_strand_id
1 'polypeptide(L)'
;MDFPLPQDSPDYPSHVQLLRYFNAYATEFGLRGHIKFKTVVTKTEPLPDGRWRLIWTSGEGIEGSRVFDALCVASGHHHTLR
;
A
#
# COMPACT_ATOMS: atom_id res chain seq x y z
N MET A 1 4.62 4.87 20.82
CA MET A 1 4.39 4.09 19.60
C MET A 1 3.37 3.04 19.97
N ASP A 2 2.20 3.08 19.35
CA ASP A 2 1.07 2.23 19.77
C ASP A 2 1.24 0.76 19.36
N PHE A 3 2.30 0.46 18.60
CA PHE A 3 2.72 -0.90 18.24
C PHE A 3 4.26 -0.95 18.10
N PRO A 4 5.02 -1.19 19.20
CA PRO A 4 6.49 -1.25 19.16
C PRO A 4 6.98 -2.57 18.52
N LEU A 5 8.24 -2.59 18.06
CA LEU A 5 8.91 -3.85 17.72
C LEU A 5 8.94 -4.78 18.95
N PRO A 6 8.86 -6.12 18.75
CA PRO A 6 9.01 -7.08 19.83
C PRO A 6 10.29 -6.85 20.65
N GLN A 7 10.21 -7.00 21.97
CA GLN A 7 11.30 -6.67 22.90
C GLN A 7 12.58 -7.51 22.67
N ASP A 8 12.45 -8.67 22.05
CA ASP A 8 13.52 -9.58 21.66
C ASP A 8 14.07 -9.32 20.24
N SER A 9 13.61 -8.26 19.57
CA SER A 9 14.12 -7.88 18.26
C SER A 9 15.56 -7.37 18.36
N PRO A 10 16.46 -7.79 17.47
CA PRO A 10 17.80 -7.22 17.39
C PRO A 10 17.73 -5.75 16.94
N ASP A 11 18.74 -4.96 17.30
CA ASP A 11 18.85 -3.53 16.92
C ASP A 11 18.75 -3.33 15.39
N TYR A 12 19.22 -4.32 14.62
CA TYR A 12 19.13 -4.39 13.17
C TYR A 12 18.33 -5.63 12.75
N PRO A 13 16.99 -5.55 12.70
CA PRO A 13 16.16 -6.67 12.29
C PRO A 13 16.37 -7.01 10.82
N SER A 14 16.44 -8.30 10.53
CA SER A 14 16.44 -8.82 9.16
C SER A 14 15.16 -8.46 8.41
N HIS A 15 15.20 -8.48 7.09
CA HIS A 15 14.00 -8.28 6.25
C HIS A 15 12.84 -9.23 6.61
N VAL A 16 13.15 -10.46 7.07
CA VAL A 16 12.15 -11.44 7.50
C VAL A 16 11.47 -11.02 8.81
N GLN A 17 12.22 -10.43 9.75
CA GLN A 17 11.66 -9.91 11.00
C GLN A 17 10.80 -8.66 10.75
N LEU A 18 11.28 -7.73 9.92
CA LEU A 18 10.52 -6.55 9.53
C LEU A 18 9.22 -6.91 8.81
N LEU A 19 9.26 -7.87 7.88
CA LEU A 19 8.06 -8.34 7.19
C LEU A 19 7.03 -8.96 8.16
N ARG A 20 7.50 -9.72 9.16
CA ARG A 20 6.62 -10.27 10.21
C ARG A 20 5.98 -9.16 11.02
N TYR A 21 6.76 -8.17 11.43
CA TYR A 21 6.27 -6.99 12.13
C TYR A 21 5.21 -6.23 11.32
N PHE A 22 5.44 -5.94 10.04
CA PHE A 22 4.46 -5.24 9.20
C PHE A 22 3.17 -6.05 9.00
N ASN A 23 3.26 -7.37 8.85
CA ASN A 23 2.08 -8.22 8.76
C ASN A 23 1.28 -8.23 10.07
N ALA A 24 1.96 -8.26 11.22
CA ALA A 24 1.31 -8.16 12.53
C ALA A 24 0.62 -6.80 12.69
N TYR A 25 1.31 -5.71 12.36
CA TYR A 25 0.74 -4.36 12.37
C TYR A 25 -0.51 -4.24 11.49
N ALA A 26 -0.44 -4.73 10.24
CA ALA A 26 -1.58 -4.69 9.33
C ALA A 26 -2.77 -5.54 9.81
N THR A 27 -2.51 -6.55 10.63
CA THR A 27 -3.54 -7.41 11.23
C THR A 27 -4.18 -6.73 12.44
N GLU A 28 -3.37 -6.21 13.37
CA GLU A 28 -3.81 -5.52 14.59
C GLU A 28 -4.75 -4.35 14.28
N PHE A 29 -4.39 -3.53 13.28
CA PHE A 29 -5.17 -2.36 12.89
C PHE A 29 -6.20 -2.63 11.77
N GLY A 30 -6.43 -3.90 11.40
CA GLY A 30 -7.44 -4.27 10.41
C GLY A 30 -7.18 -3.77 8.97
N LEU A 31 -5.96 -3.33 8.66
CA LEU A 31 -5.62 -2.71 7.37
C LEU A 31 -5.78 -3.65 6.18
N ARG A 32 -5.65 -4.97 6.41
CA ARG A 32 -5.73 -5.99 5.35
C ARG A 32 -7.04 -5.93 4.56
N GLY A 33 -8.16 -5.58 5.20
CA GLY A 33 -9.46 -5.46 4.53
C GLY A 33 -9.54 -4.31 3.53
N HIS A 34 -8.66 -3.31 3.65
CA HIS A 34 -8.62 -2.15 2.78
C HIS A 34 -7.62 -2.29 1.63
N ILE A 35 -6.82 -3.36 1.60
CA ILE A 35 -5.77 -3.57 0.61
C ILE A 35 -6.28 -4.50 -0.49
N LYS A 36 -6.24 -4.01 -1.73
CA LYS A 36 -6.42 -4.85 -2.93
C LYS A 36 -5.06 -5.31 -3.44
N PHE A 37 -4.67 -6.52 -3.07
CA PHE A 37 -3.47 -7.16 -3.62
C PHE A 37 -3.65 -7.48 -5.10
N LYS A 38 -2.53 -7.75 -5.79
CA LYS A 38 -2.51 -8.06 -7.23
C LYS A 38 -3.31 -7.05 -8.05
N THR A 39 -3.17 -5.77 -7.74
CA THR A 39 -3.87 -4.68 -8.41
C THR A 39 -2.86 -3.58 -8.68
N VAL A 40 -2.60 -3.29 -9.96
CA VAL A 40 -1.65 -2.26 -10.38
C VAL A 40 -2.43 -1.03 -10.77
N VAL A 41 -2.23 0.08 -10.08
CA VAL A 41 -2.77 1.38 -10.51
C VAL A 41 -1.97 1.84 -11.72
N THR A 42 -2.62 1.95 -12.87
CA THR A 42 -1.99 2.29 -14.16
C THR A 42 -2.10 3.77 -14.48
N LYS A 43 -3.13 4.45 -13.96
CA LYS A 43 -3.33 5.89 -14.17
C LYS A 43 -4.08 6.53 -13.02
N THR A 44 -3.76 7.78 -12.75
CA THR A 44 -4.52 8.65 -11.85
C THR A 44 -4.84 9.94 -12.58
N GLU A 45 -6.07 10.42 -12.45
CA GLU A 45 -6.57 11.62 -13.13
C GLU A 45 -7.25 12.53 -12.09
N PRO A 46 -6.78 13.77 -11.90
CA PRO A 46 -7.51 14.74 -11.09
C PRO A 46 -8.79 15.17 -11.83
N LEU A 47 -9.88 15.33 -11.08
CA LEU A 47 -11.18 15.78 -11.60
C LEU A 47 -11.43 17.25 -11.23
N PRO A 48 -12.29 17.97 -11.97
CA PRO A 48 -12.57 19.38 -11.72
C PRO A 48 -13.14 19.70 -10.32
N ASP A 49 -13.76 18.72 -9.68
CA ASP A 49 -14.35 18.84 -8.34
C ASP A 49 -13.36 18.53 -7.20
N GLY A 50 -12.07 18.38 -7.51
CA GLY A 50 -11.00 18.12 -6.55
C GLY A 50 -10.81 16.64 -6.20
N ARG A 51 -11.66 15.74 -6.72
CA ARG A 51 -11.53 14.30 -6.54
C ARG A 51 -10.56 13.67 -7.53
N TRP A 52 -10.28 12.39 -7.37
CA TRP A 52 -9.34 11.63 -8.20
C TRP A 52 -10.00 10.41 -8.80
N ARG A 53 -9.87 10.23 -10.11
CA ARG A 53 -10.18 8.96 -10.78
C ARG A 53 -8.93 8.10 -10.83
N LEU A 54 -9.02 6.91 -10.26
CA LEU A 54 -7.99 5.88 -10.35
C LEU A 54 -8.41 4.86 -11.40
N ILE A 55 -7.44 4.42 -12.20
CA ILE A 55 -7.58 3.32 -13.16
C ILE A 55 -6.53 2.28 -12.79
N TRP A 56 -6.93 1.01 -12.78
CA TRP A 56 -6.06 -0.09 -12.41
C TRP A 56 -6.31 -1.34 -13.26
N THR A 57 -5.36 -2.26 -13.22
CA THR A 57 -5.46 -3.60 -13.80
C THR A 57 -5.30 -4.64 -12.69
N SER A 58 -6.22 -5.59 -12.59
CA SER A 58 -6.13 -6.71 -11.65
C SER A 58 -5.07 -7.72 -12.11
N GLY A 59 -4.68 -8.65 -11.23
CA GLY A 59 -3.77 -9.74 -11.57
C GLY A 59 -4.33 -10.71 -12.62
N GLU A 60 -5.62 -10.62 -12.93
CA GLU A 60 -6.29 -11.36 -14.01
C GLU A 60 -6.33 -10.57 -15.33
N GLY A 61 -5.72 -9.38 -15.37
CA GLY A 61 -5.72 -8.51 -16.55
C GLY A 61 -7.01 -7.69 -16.71
N ILE A 62 -7.91 -7.71 -15.74
CA ILE A 62 -9.19 -6.99 -15.81
C ILE A 62 -8.96 -5.53 -15.42
N GLU A 63 -9.38 -4.61 -16.28
CA GLU A 63 -9.35 -3.17 -16.00
C GLU A 63 -10.49 -2.76 -15.06
N GLY A 64 -10.20 -1.81 -14.17
CA GLY A 64 -11.19 -1.19 -13.30
C GLY A 64 -10.92 0.30 -13.10
N SER A 65 -11.97 1.03 -12.73
CA SER A 65 -11.88 2.45 -12.42
C SER A 65 -12.81 2.84 -11.28
N ARG A 66 -12.39 3.82 -10.47
CA ARG A 66 -13.20 4.40 -9.38
C ARG A 66 -12.73 5.81 -9.03
N VAL A 67 -13.68 6.64 -8.60
CA VAL A 67 -13.42 8.00 -8.08
C VAL A 67 -13.27 7.95 -6.56
N PHE A 68 -12.28 8.67 -6.04
CA PHE A 68 -11.96 8.82 -4.62
C PHE A 68 -11.81 10.29 -4.25
N ASP A 69 -12.13 10.64 -3.02
CA ASP A 69 -12.08 12.04 -2.57
C ASP A 69 -10.64 12.56 -2.39
N ALA A 70 -9.71 11.67 -2.08
CA ALA A 70 -8.29 11.98 -1.91
C ALA A 70 -7.39 10.85 -2.43
N LEU A 71 -6.14 11.20 -2.76
CA LEU A 71 -5.11 10.28 -3.22
C LEU A 71 -3.84 10.43 -2.36
N CYS A 72 -3.34 9.33 -1.80
CA CYS A 72 -2.04 9.23 -1.16
C CYS A 72 -1.15 8.26 -1.94
N VAL A 73 0.04 8.71 -2.37
CA VAL A 73 0.98 7.90 -3.17
C VAL A 73 2.08 7.35 -2.27
N ALA A 74 2.18 6.03 -2.19
CA ALA A 74 3.14 5.32 -1.36
C ALA A 74 3.95 4.27 -2.17
N SER A 75 4.19 4.51 -3.46
CA SER A 75 4.92 3.59 -4.35
C SER A 75 6.43 3.49 -4.07
N GLY A 76 6.96 4.30 -3.16
CA GLY A 76 8.39 4.42 -2.92
C GLY A 76 9.12 5.13 -4.07
N HIS A 77 10.40 5.48 -3.83
CA HIS A 77 11.23 6.28 -4.75
C HIS A 77 12.36 5.45 -5.39
N HIS A 78 12.58 4.20 -4.95
CA HIS A 78 13.68 3.33 -5.37
C HIS A 78 13.27 2.27 -6.42
N HIS A 79 12.19 2.52 -7.18
CA HIS A 79 11.64 1.54 -8.13
C HIS A 79 11.90 1.91 -9.61
N THR A 80 12.52 3.05 -9.88
CA THR A 80 12.84 3.49 -11.25
C THR A 80 14.33 3.26 -11.50
N LEU A 81 14.67 2.34 -12.41
CA LEU A 81 16.00 2.35 -13.04
C LEU A 81 16.13 3.68 -13.80
N ARG A 82 17.21 4.42 -13.51
CA ARG A 82 17.59 5.58 -14.32
C ARG A 82 18.09 5.13 -15.69
#